data_AF-A0A815XK43-F1
#
_entry.id   AF-A0A815XK43-F1
#
_cell.length_a   1.000
_cell.length_b   1.000
_cell.length_c   1.000
_cell.angle_alpha   90.00
_cell.angle_beta   90.00
_cell.angle_gamma   90.00
#
_symmetry.space_group_name_H-M   'P 1'
#
loop_
_entity.id
_entity.type
_entity.pdbx_description
1 polymer ?
#
loop_
_entity_poly.entity_id
_entity_poly.type
_entity_poly.pdbx_seq_one_letter_code
_entity_poly.pdbx_strand_id
1 'polypeptide(L)' 'MYPNTIPNDHVHSLTTEGFIAQRPTKMLIDTGASLTLINSRLFYELPNYIRASARHLSTKFQ' A
#
# COMPACT_ATOMS: atom_id res chain seq x y z
N MET A 1 -9.60 -37.90 24.12
CA MET A 1 -10.16 -36.81 23.28
C MET A 1 -9.04 -35.78 23.14
N TYR A 2 -8.40 -35.67 21.98
CA TYR A 2 -7.33 -34.69 21.75
C TYR A 2 -7.97 -33.34 21.42
N PRO A 3 -7.47 -32.21 21.96
CA PRO A 3 -8.03 -30.90 21.68
C PRO A 3 -7.80 -30.53 20.21
N ASN A 4 -8.86 -30.05 19.53
CA ASN A 4 -8.76 -29.37 18.24
C ASN A 4 -7.96 -28.08 18.44
N THR A 5 -6.64 -28.13 18.27
CA THR A 5 -5.85 -26.92 18.07
C THR A 5 -6.13 -26.43 16.66
N ILE A 6 -6.95 -25.40 16.52
CA ILE A 6 -7.04 -24.63 15.27
C ILE A 6 -5.62 -24.10 15.02
N PRO A 7 -4.98 -24.42 13.88
CA PRO A 7 -3.69 -23.84 13.54
C PRO A 7 -3.83 -22.32 13.60
N ASN A 8 -3.08 -21.69 14.50
CA ASN A 8 -2.96 -20.24 14.53
C ASN A 8 -2.03 -19.92 13.36
N ASP A 9 -2.58 -19.87 12.15
CA ASP A 9 -1.85 -19.53 10.94
C ASP A 9 -1.50 -18.04 11.07
N HIS A 10 -0.40 -17.76 11.76
CA HIS A 10 0.21 -16.44 11.75
C HIS A 10 0.65 -16.18 10.31
N VAL A 11 -0.23 -15.58 9.49
CA VAL A 11 0.12 -15.07 8.18
C VAL A 11 1.15 -13.96 8.42
N HIS A 12 2.42 -14.30 8.29
CA HIS A 12 3.51 -13.34 8.36
C HIS A 12 3.41 -12.51 7.09
N SER A 13 2.78 -11.34 7.20
CA SER A 13 2.70 -10.40 6.09
C SER A 13 4.11 -9.92 5.76
N LEU A 14 4.51 -10.09 4.50
CA LEU A 14 5.81 -9.62 4.06
C LEU A 14 5.74 -8.10 3.93
N THR A 15 6.47 -7.39 4.79
CA THR A 15 6.59 -5.94 4.72
C THR A 15 8.00 -5.51 4.38
N THR A 16 8.14 -4.45 3.60
CA THR A 16 9.42 -3.83 3.26
C THR A 16 9.42 -2.34 3.54
N GLU A 17 10.58 -1.75 3.79
CA GLU A 17 10.75 -0.31 3.88
C GLU A 17 11.11 0.24 2.48
N GLY A 18 10.35 1.22 2.01
CA GLY A 18 10.55 1.89 0.73
C GLY A 18 10.51 3.41 0.86
N PHE A 19 10.73 4.11 -0.24
CA PHE A 19 10.57 5.56 -0.29
C PHE A 19 9.45 5.94 -1.24
N ILE A 20 8.50 6.74 -0.74
CA ILE A 20 7.48 7.39 -1.58
C ILE A 20 7.76 8.89 -1.53
N ALA A 21 8.18 9.45 -2.66
CA ALA A 21 8.58 10.86 -2.76
C ALA A 21 9.60 11.29 -1.69
N GLN A 22 10.67 10.51 -1.51
CA GLN A 22 11.73 10.75 -0.52
C GLN A 22 11.27 10.61 0.96
N ARG A 23 10.04 10.15 1.22
CA ARG A 23 9.58 9.81 2.57
C ARG A 23 9.73 8.31 2.81
N PRO A 24 10.42 7.86 3.87
CA PRO A 24 10.42 6.46 4.29
C PRO A 24 8.98 5.99 4.53
N THR A 25 8.62 4.83 4.00
CA THR A 25 7.28 4.25 4.08
C THR A 25 7.37 2.74 4.17
N LYS A 26 6.75 2.17 5.20
CA LYS A 26 6.55 0.72 5.30
C LYS A 26 5.45 0.28 4.34
N MET A 27 5.75 -0.70 3.50
CA MET A 27 4.87 -1.21 2.45
C MET A 27 4.55 -2.68 2.70
N LEU A 28 3.31 -3.07 2.48
CA LEU A 28 2.89 -4.46 2.39
C LEU A 28 3.23 -4.98 0.99
N ILE A 29 3.89 -6.13 0.92
CA ILE A 29 4.10 -6.85 -0.34
C ILE A 29 2.92 -7.81 -0.53
N ASP A 30 2.09 -7.49 -1.51
CA ASP A 30 0.99 -8.33 -1.96
C ASP A 30 1.17 -8.62 -3.45
N THR A 31 1.61 -9.83 -3.79
CA THR A 31 1.81 -10.26 -5.18
C THR A 31 0.49 -10.50 -5.92
N GLY A 32 -0.65 -10.56 -5.22
CA GLY A 32 -1.98 -10.62 -5.80
C GLY A 32 -2.54 -9.24 -6.15
N ALA A 33 -1.97 -8.16 -5.60
CA ALA A 33 -2.42 -6.80 -5.88
C ALA A 33 -1.97 -6.33 -7.27
N SER A 34 -2.92 -5.97 -8.13
CA SER A 34 -2.60 -5.36 -9.44
C SER A 34 -2.25 -3.87 -9.36
N LEU A 35 -2.52 -3.23 -8.22
CA LEU A 35 -2.31 -1.80 -7.99
C LEU A 35 -1.63 -1.58 -6.64
N THR A 36 -0.74 -0.60 -6.59
CA THR A 36 -0.19 -0.08 -5.34
C THR A 36 -1.10 0.99 -4.78
N LEU A 37 -1.59 0.79 -3.56
CA LEU A 37 -2.45 1.73 -2.85
C LEU A 37 -1.70 2.42 -1.72
N ILE A 38 -1.98 3.70 -1.51
CA ILE A 38 -1.51 4.47 -0.35
C ILE A 38 -2.69 5.16 0.33
N ASN A 39 -2.57 5.37 1.64
CA ASN A 39 -3.58 6.12 2.38
C ASN A 39 -3.62 7.59 1.90
N SER A 40 -4.82 8.18 1.87
CA SER A 40 -5.03 9.57 1.46
C SER A 40 -4.21 10.56 2.31
N ARG A 41 -4.01 10.29 3.61
CA ARG A 41 -3.13 11.08 4.48
C ARG A 41 -1.72 11.14 3.92
N LEU A 42 -1.13 9.99 3.58
CA LEU A 42 0.21 9.94 2.98
C LEU A 42 0.23 10.68 1.64
N PHE A 43 -0.79 10.52 0.81
CA PHE A 43 -0.91 11.23 -0.47
C PHE A 43 -0.89 12.76 -0.30
N TYR A 44 -1.61 13.31 0.67
CA TYR A 44 -1.65 14.76 0.91
C TYR A 44 -0.35 15.33 1.49
N GLU A 45 0.49 14.48 2.10
CA GLU A 45 1.83 14.84 2.57
C GLU A 45 2.89 14.84 1.45
N LEU A 46 2.58 14.30 0.26
CA LEU A 46 3.51 14.29 -0.88
C LEU A 46 3.66 15.70 -1.48
N PRO A 47 4.78 16.02 -2.15
CA PRO A 47 4.94 17.27 -2.89
C PRO A 47 3.82 17.57 -3.88
N ASN A 48 3.50 18.87 -4.06
CA ASN A 48 2.38 19.33 -4.90
C ASN A 48 2.42 18.76 -6.34
N TYR A 49 3.61 18.66 -6.94
CA TYR A 49 3.77 18.18 -8.33
C TYR A 49 3.35 16.71 -8.50
N ILE A 50 3.51 15.86 -7.47
CA ILE A 50 3.06 14.47 -7.48
C ILE A 50 1.54 14.39 -7.32
N ARG A 51 0.97 15.21 -6.43
CA ARG A 51 -0.48 15.23 -6.23
C ARG A 51 -1.21 15.74 -7.48
N ALA A 52 -0.62 16.68 -8.20
CA ALA A 52 -1.18 17.24 -9.44
C ALA A 52 -1.16 16.23 -10.60
N SER A 53 -0.09 15.45 -10.76
CA SER A 53 0.02 14.45 -11.83
C SER A 53 -0.98 13.29 -11.64
N ALA A 54 -1.23 12.87 -10.40
CA ALA A 54 -2.23 11.84 -10.10
C ALA A 54 -3.67 12.24 -10.51
N ARG A 55 -4.00 13.54 -10.45
CA ARG A 55 -5.32 14.05 -10.86
C ARG A 55 -5.49 14.10 -12.38
N HIS A 56 -4.40 14.22 -13.14
CA HIS A 56 -4.42 14.38 -14.60
C HIS A 56 -4.78 13.08 -15.36
N LEU A 57 -4.71 11.92 -14.71
CA LEU A 57 -5.15 10.64 -15.28
C LEU A 57 -6.66 10.43 -15.22
N SER A 58 -7.37 11.16 -14.33
CA SER A 58 -8.82 10.98 -14.15
C SER A 58 -9.65 11.65 -15.26
N THR A 59 -9.12 12.67 -15.95
CA THR A 59 -9.87 13.44 -16.95
C THR A 59 -9.80 12.88 -18.38
N LYS A 60 -9.05 11.80 -18.62
CA LYS A 60 -8.90 11.19 -19.96
C LYS A 60 -9.79 9.96 -20.21
N PHE A 61 -10.69 9.64 -19.28
CA PHE A 61 -11.65 8.54 -19.40
C PHE A 61 -13.10 9.02 -19.36
N GLN A 62 -13.38 10.22 -19.90
CA GLN A 62 -14.74 10.69 -20.18
C GLN A 62 -15.03 10.57 -21.68
#